data_AF-A0A932G5W8-F1
#
_entry.id   AF-A0A932G5W8-F1
#
_cell.length_a   1.000
_cell.length_b   1.000
_cell.length_c   1.000
_cell.angle_alpha   90.00
_cell.angle_beta   90.00
_cell.angle_gamma   90.00
#
_symmetry.space_group_name_H-M   'P 1'
#
loop_
_entity.id
_entity.type
_entity.pdbx_description
1 polymer ?
#
loop_
_entity_poly.entity_id
_entity_poly.type
_entity_poly.pdbx_seq_one_letter_code
_entity_poly.pdbx_strand_id
1 'polypeptide(L)'
;MNGQTVIAPSPTQVRERADLTSRDVRAITSRLTRPRDLLGEWKAEFDEWISACQEFRDFENEHLVAPETPAPLDLRQHRYLLFLLMARGERLALDLRELTGLSDEEVAKRTRHVDAFLDNLKLAWVTWHGEDNPAHRELLAPFLGSNGCATAPGILDGRTN
;
A
#
# COMPACT_ATOMS: atom_id res chain seq x y z
N MET A 1 -40.46 19.00 61.54
CA MET A 1 -40.44 19.28 60.09
C MET A 1 -39.33 18.45 59.49
N ASN A 2 -39.66 17.23 59.03
CA ASN A 2 -38.70 16.27 58.47
C ASN A 2 -38.84 16.30 56.96
N GLY A 3 -37.85 16.85 56.26
CA GLY A 3 -37.72 16.78 54.81
C GLY A 3 -36.50 15.92 54.45
N GLN A 4 -36.69 14.60 54.44
CA GLN A 4 -35.71 13.66 53.87
C GLN A 4 -36.19 13.29 52.46
N THR A 5 -35.58 13.93 51.46
CA THR A 5 -35.73 13.56 50.06
C THR A 5 -34.95 12.27 49.82
N VAL A 6 -35.65 11.15 49.77
CA VAL A 6 -35.10 9.85 49.38
C VAL A 6 -34.89 9.87 47.86
N ILE A 7 -33.62 9.74 47.45
CA ILE A 7 -33.18 9.57 46.07
C ILE A 7 -33.68 8.20 45.60
N ALA A 8 -34.57 8.19 44.62
CA ALA A 8 -34.96 6.96 43.93
C ALA A 8 -33.81 6.49 42.99
N PRO A 9 -33.37 5.23 43.06
CA PRO A 9 -32.43 4.69 42.08
C PRO A 9 -33.15 4.40 40.75
N SER A 10 -32.62 4.96 39.65
CA SER A 10 -33.08 4.69 38.29
C SER A 10 -32.95 3.21 37.90
N PRO A 11 -33.89 2.68 37.10
CA PRO A 11 -33.93 1.26 36.76
C PRO A 11 -32.79 0.89 35.79
N THR A 12 -31.91 0.03 36.30
CA THR A 12 -31.19 -1.06 35.63
C THR A 12 -31.41 -1.15 34.12
N GLN A 13 -30.47 -0.62 33.33
CA GLN A 13 -30.27 -1.11 31.97
C GLN A 13 -29.71 -2.53 32.06
N VAL A 14 -30.59 -3.50 31.89
CA VAL A 14 -30.23 -4.90 31.66
C VAL A 14 -29.43 -4.93 30.36
N ARG A 15 -28.11 -5.00 30.50
CA ARG A 15 -27.18 -5.34 29.43
C ARG A 15 -27.51 -6.79 29.06
N GLU A 16 -28.28 -7.00 27.99
CA GLU A 16 -28.48 -8.31 27.39
C GLU A 16 -27.10 -8.93 27.17
N ARG A 17 -26.73 -9.89 28.03
CA ARG A 17 -25.67 -10.83 27.71
C ARG A 17 -26.26 -11.67 26.59
N ALA A 18 -25.81 -11.42 25.36
CA ALA A 18 -26.07 -12.34 24.26
C ALA A 18 -25.47 -13.69 24.67
N ASP A 19 -26.33 -14.61 25.11
CA ASP A 19 -25.94 -15.97 25.44
C ASP A 19 -25.46 -16.63 24.14
N LEU A 20 -24.14 -16.73 24.01
CA LEU A 20 -23.48 -17.42 22.90
C LEU A 20 -23.99 -18.87 22.87
N THR A 21 -24.74 -19.21 21.82
CA THR A 21 -25.29 -20.56 21.72
C THR A 21 -24.18 -21.56 21.44
N SER A 22 -24.37 -22.83 21.81
CA SER A 22 -23.42 -23.90 21.47
C SER A 22 -23.16 -24.01 19.95
N ARG A 23 -24.10 -23.53 19.13
CA ARG A 23 -23.95 -23.43 17.67
C ARG A 23 -22.99 -22.30 17.29
N ASP A 24 -23.07 -21.15 17.95
CA ASP A 24 -22.17 -20.01 17.74
C ASP A 24 -20.76 -20.36 18.19
N VAL A 25 -20.62 -20.99 19.35
CA VAL A 25 -19.32 -21.50 19.83
C VAL A 25 -18.75 -22.52 18.85
N ARG A 26 -19.54 -23.49 18.38
CA ARG A 26 -19.07 -24.48 17.39
C ARG A 26 -18.70 -23.83 16.04
N ALA A 27 -19.42 -22.80 15.61
CA ALA A 27 -19.11 -22.05 14.40
C ALA A 27 -17.82 -21.21 14.55
N ILE A 28 -17.63 -20.56 15.70
CA ILE A 28 -16.41 -19.80 16.04
C ILE A 28 -15.22 -20.75 16.15
N THR A 29 -15.35 -21.83 16.93
CA THR A 29 -14.31 -22.85 17.06
C THR A 29 -14.00 -23.47 15.70
N SER A 30 -15.00 -23.77 14.87
CA SER A 30 -14.77 -24.29 13.51
C SER A 30 -14.04 -23.30 12.60
N ARG A 31 -14.25 -21.99 12.76
CA ARG A 31 -13.49 -20.96 12.03
C ARG A 31 -12.04 -20.87 12.52
N LEU A 32 -11.83 -21.03 13.82
CA LEU A 32 -10.51 -21.01 14.44
C LEU A 32 -9.72 -22.31 14.22
N THR A 33 -10.39 -23.44 13.96
CA THR A 33 -9.76 -24.74 13.72
C THR A 33 -9.66 -25.13 12.25
N ARG A 34 -10.21 -24.34 11.32
CA ARG A 34 -9.89 -24.53 9.90
C ARG A 34 -8.41 -24.18 9.71
N PRO A 35 -7.62 -25.05 9.06
CA PRO A 35 -6.32 -24.64 8.55
C PRO A 35 -6.55 -23.38 7.72
N ARG A 36 -5.85 -22.28 8.04
CA ARG A 36 -5.85 -21.10 7.18
C ARG A 36 -5.40 -21.58 5.80
N ASP A 37 -6.24 -21.36 4.80
CA ASP A 37 -5.86 -21.61 3.41
C ASP A 37 -4.95 -20.47 2.97
N LEU A 38 -3.69 -20.53 3.40
CA LEU A 38 -2.70 -19.49 3.15
C LEU A 38 -2.49 -19.29 1.64
N LEU A 39 -2.64 -20.35 0.84
CA LEU A 39 -2.57 -20.25 -0.61
C LEU A 39 -3.79 -19.54 -1.20
N GLY A 40 -4.98 -19.83 -0.66
CA GLY A 40 -6.21 -19.11 -1.02
C GLY A 40 -6.15 -17.63 -0.66
N GLU A 41 -5.64 -17.30 0.53
CA GLU A 41 -5.40 -15.92 0.99
C GLU A 41 -4.40 -15.21 0.06
N TRP A 42 -3.25 -15.84 -0.21
CA TRP A 42 -2.25 -15.31 -1.14
C TRP A 42 -2.83 -15.07 -2.54
N LYS A 43 -3.64 -16.00 -3.05
CA LYS A 43 -4.25 -15.85 -4.38
C LYS A 43 -5.22 -14.67 -4.42
N ALA A 44 -6.07 -14.53 -3.41
CA ALA A 44 -6.99 -13.40 -3.34
C ALA A 44 -6.22 -12.07 -3.32
N GLU A 45 -5.14 -12.00 -2.54
CA GLU A 45 -4.30 -10.81 -2.46
C GLU A 45 -3.55 -10.52 -3.77
N PHE A 46 -3.08 -11.57 -4.46
CA PHE A 46 -2.50 -11.45 -5.79
C PHE A 46 -3.51 -10.90 -6.80
N ASP A 47 -4.74 -11.43 -6.82
CA ASP A 47 -5.80 -10.96 -7.73
C ASP A 47 -6.15 -9.48 -7.46
N GLU A 48 -6.23 -9.05 -6.20
CA GLU A 48 -6.40 -7.64 -5.83
C GLU A 48 -5.22 -6.77 -6.29
N TRP A 49 -3.98 -7.25 -6.15
CA TRP A 49 -2.81 -6.53 -6.60
C TRP A 49 -2.77 -6.37 -8.12
N ILE A 50 -3.22 -7.37 -8.87
CA ILE A 50 -3.40 -7.27 -10.33
C ILE A 50 -4.45 -6.21 -10.69
N SER A 51 -5.58 -6.17 -9.98
CA SER A 51 -6.60 -5.12 -10.17
C SER A 51 -5.99 -3.73 -9.92
N ALA A 52 -5.22 -3.56 -8.84
CA ALA A 52 -4.55 -2.30 -8.53
C ALA A 52 -3.51 -1.91 -9.59
N CYS A 53 -2.83 -2.88 -10.21
CA CYS A 53 -1.93 -2.61 -11.34
C CYS A 53 -2.70 -2.12 -12.57
N GLN A 54 -3.93 -2.60 -12.80
CA GLN A 54 -4.78 -2.15 -13.91
C GLN A 54 -5.28 -0.73 -13.66
N GLU A 55 -5.82 -0.45 -12.48
CA GLU A 55 -6.24 0.91 -12.07
C GLU A 55 -5.09 1.93 -12.19
N PHE A 56 -3.87 1.49 -11.88
CA PHE A 56 -2.67 2.30 -12.09
C PHE A 56 -2.38 2.60 -13.56
N ARG A 57 -2.60 1.65 -14.48
CA ARG A 57 -2.47 1.91 -15.92
C ARG A 57 -3.54 2.88 -16.41
N ASP A 58 -4.76 2.77 -15.90
CA ASP A 58 -5.83 3.71 -16.23
C ASP A 58 -5.46 5.12 -15.75
N PHE A 59 -4.91 5.25 -14.53
CA PHE A 59 -4.36 6.50 -14.04
C PHE A 59 -3.24 7.05 -14.94
N GLU A 60 -2.28 6.23 -15.38
CA GLU A 60 -1.24 6.68 -16.31
C GLU A 60 -1.85 7.20 -17.63
N ASN A 61 -2.83 6.48 -18.19
CA ASN A 61 -3.48 6.87 -19.43
C ASN A 61 -4.19 8.23 -19.30
N GLU A 62 -4.92 8.44 -18.21
CA GLU A 62 -5.71 9.64 -17.97
C GLU A 62 -4.86 10.86 -17.60
N HIS A 63 -3.81 10.67 -16.78
CA HIS A 63 -3.10 11.78 -16.15
C HIS A 63 -1.68 12.02 -16.70
N LEU A 64 -1.09 11.03 -17.38
CA LEU A 64 0.28 11.15 -17.90
C LEU A 64 0.33 11.08 -19.43
N VAL A 65 -0.48 10.22 -20.06
CA VAL A 65 -0.42 9.99 -21.51
C VAL A 65 -1.39 10.89 -22.28
N ALA A 66 -2.64 10.99 -21.84
CA ALA A 66 -3.65 11.81 -22.53
C ALA A 66 -3.34 13.33 -22.48
N PRO A 67 -2.80 13.90 -21.39
CA PRO A 67 -2.41 15.31 -21.37
C PRO A 67 -1.16 15.56 -22.21
N GLU A 68 -1.10 16.70 -22.90
CA GLU A 68 0.11 17.15 -23.61
C GLU A 68 1.29 17.37 -22.65
N THR A 69 1.00 17.72 -21.39
CA THR A 69 2.00 17.86 -20.33
C THR A 69 1.42 17.40 -19.00
N PRO A 70 1.99 16.37 -18.36
CA PRO A 70 1.55 15.90 -17.04
C PRO A 70 1.71 16.96 -15.95
N ALA A 71 0.76 17.04 -15.02
CA ALA A 71 0.91 17.96 -13.91
C ALA A 71 2.02 17.48 -12.93
N PRO A 72 2.78 18.39 -12.30
CA PRO A 72 3.82 17.99 -11.33
C PRO A 72 3.29 17.17 -10.15
N LEU A 73 2.03 17.41 -9.74
CA LEU A 73 1.39 16.62 -8.68
C LEU A 73 1.08 15.20 -9.14
N ASP A 74 0.62 15.03 -10.39
CA ASP A 74 0.34 13.72 -10.96
C ASP A 74 1.62 12.89 -11.10
N LEU A 75 2.75 13.51 -11.48
CA LEU A 75 4.05 12.84 -11.49
C LEU A 75 4.50 12.38 -10.09
N ARG A 76 4.22 13.18 -9.04
CA ARG A 76 4.51 12.77 -7.65
C ARG A 76 3.61 11.62 -7.21
N GLN A 77 2.32 11.69 -7.53
CA GLN A 77 1.35 10.64 -7.22
C GLN A 77 1.70 9.34 -7.97
N HIS A 78 2.01 9.44 -9.26
CA HIS A 78 2.49 8.33 -10.09
C HIS A 78 3.68 7.63 -9.43
N ARG A 79 4.69 8.40 -9.02
CA ARG A 79 5.88 7.88 -8.33
C ARG A 79 5.53 7.11 -7.06
N TYR A 80 4.67 7.69 -6.23
CA TYR A 80 4.23 7.08 -4.98
C TYR A 80 3.47 5.76 -5.22
N LEU A 81 2.49 5.77 -6.12
CA LEU A 81 1.69 4.58 -6.45
C LEU A 81 2.56 3.47 -7.02
N LEU A 82 3.51 3.81 -7.90
CA LEU A 82 4.43 2.84 -8.48
C LEU A 82 5.24 2.12 -7.40
N PHE A 83 5.83 2.86 -6.45
CA PHE A 83 6.59 2.24 -5.36
C PHE A 83 5.73 1.35 -4.45
N LEU A 84 4.49 1.76 -4.16
CA LEU A 84 3.57 0.92 -3.39
C LEU A 84 3.26 -0.39 -4.10
N LEU A 85 2.98 -0.34 -5.40
CA LEU A 85 2.68 -1.53 -6.20
C LEU A 85 3.88 -2.46 -6.30
N MET A 86 5.08 -1.91 -6.50
CA MET A 86 6.32 -2.69 -6.53
C MET A 86 6.57 -3.36 -5.18
N ALA A 87 6.49 -2.61 -4.08
CA ALA A 87 6.69 -3.16 -2.74
C ALA A 87 5.67 -4.27 -2.40
N ARG A 88 4.40 -4.10 -2.81
CA ARG A 88 3.36 -5.14 -2.63
C ARG A 88 3.66 -6.38 -3.47
N GLY A 89 4.09 -6.23 -4.72
CA GLY A 89 4.48 -7.36 -5.56
C GLY A 89 5.69 -8.12 -5.01
N GLU A 90 6.72 -7.41 -4.56
CA GLU A 90 7.90 -8.03 -3.91
C GLU A 90 7.50 -8.80 -2.65
N ARG A 91 6.60 -8.24 -1.81
CA ARG A 91 6.03 -8.98 -0.67
C ARG A 91 5.33 -10.26 -1.11
N LEU A 92 4.42 -10.19 -2.10
CA LEU A 92 3.72 -11.38 -2.61
C LEU A 92 4.67 -12.45 -3.11
N ALA A 93 5.78 -12.08 -3.75
CA ALA A 93 6.81 -13.02 -4.18
C ALA A 93 7.54 -13.68 -3.00
N LEU A 94 7.80 -12.94 -1.92
CA LEU A 94 8.41 -13.46 -0.70
C LEU A 94 7.45 -14.39 0.05
N ASP A 95 6.18 -14.03 0.17
CA ASP A 95 5.16 -14.82 0.88
C ASP A 95 5.02 -16.22 0.28
N LEU A 96 5.18 -16.38 -1.04
CA LEU A 96 5.17 -17.70 -1.71
C LEU A 96 6.22 -18.66 -1.15
N ARG A 97 7.36 -18.15 -0.66
CA ARG A 97 8.43 -18.97 -0.06
C ARG A 97 8.07 -19.44 1.34
N GLU A 98 7.17 -18.74 2.01
CA GLU A 98 6.70 -19.05 3.37
C GLU A 98 5.49 -19.99 3.36
N LEU A 99 4.81 -20.14 2.21
CA LEU A 99 3.70 -21.07 2.03
C LEU A 99 4.18 -22.52 2.10
N THR A 100 3.73 -23.23 3.14
CA THR A 100 3.93 -24.68 3.26
C THR A 100 2.99 -25.44 2.33
N GLY A 101 3.49 -26.51 1.70
CA GLY A 101 2.65 -27.42 0.90
C GLY A 101 2.67 -27.15 -0.61
N LEU A 102 3.45 -26.16 -1.07
CA LEU A 102 3.80 -26.00 -2.47
C LEU A 102 5.13 -26.71 -2.77
N SER A 103 5.23 -27.29 -3.97
CA SER A 103 6.53 -27.71 -4.51
C SER A 103 7.35 -26.51 -4.97
N ASP A 104 8.68 -26.67 -5.02
CA ASP A 104 9.59 -25.63 -5.51
C ASP A 104 9.25 -25.18 -6.94
N GLU A 105 8.76 -26.10 -7.78
CA GLU A 105 8.33 -25.78 -9.15
C GLU A 105 7.09 -24.88 -9.17
N GLU A 106 6.12 -25.13 -8.29
CA GLU A 106 4.92 -24.32 -8.15
C GLU A 106 5.24 -22.92 -7.61
N VAL A 107 6.11 -22.83 -6.60
CA VAL A 107 6.62 -21.56 -6.08
C VAL A 107 7.29 -20.79 -7.22
N ALA A 108 8.26 -21.40 -7.91
CA ALA A 108 8.98 -20.75 -9.01
C ALA A 108 8.05 -20.30 -10.14
N LYS A 109 7.03 -21.09 -10.48
CA LYS A 109 6.03 -20.72 -11.50
C LYS A 109 5.23 -19.49 -11.08
N ARG A 110 4.77 -19.43 -9.83
CA ARG A 110 3.98 -18.30 -9.31
C ARG A 110 4.84 -17.05 -9.13
N THR A 111 6.07 -17.18 -8.63
CA THR A 111 7.02 -16.08 -8.54
C THR A 111 7.29 -15.47 -9.91
N ARG A 112 7.51 -16.28 -10.95
CA ARG A 112 7.66 -15.77 -12.33
C ARG A 112 6.46 -14.97 -12.82
N HIS A 113 5.24 -15.30 -12.39
CA HIS A 113 4.07 -14.50 -12.73
C HIS A 113 4.14 -13.12 -12.04
N VAL A 114 4.49 -13.07 -10.76
CA VAL A 114 4.68 -11.81 -10.02
C VAL A 114 5.78 -10.97 -10.68
N ASP A 115 6.92 -11.59 -11.00
CA ASP A 115 8.08 -10.94 -11.62
C ASP A 115 7.72 -10.26 -12.94
N ALA A 116 6.90 -10.91 -13.77
CA ALA A 116 6.46 -10.32 -15.04
C ALA A 116 5.69 -9.00 -14.85
N PHE A 117 4.86 -8.89 -13.81
CA PHE A 117 4.18 -7.63 -13.47
C PHE A 117 5.14 -6.61 -12.86
N LEU A 118 6.04 -7.04 -11.98
CA LEU A 118 7.08 -6.17 -11.42
C LEU A 118 7.98 -5.57 -12.49
N ASP A 119 8.35 -6.32 -13.52
CA ASP A 119 9.18 -5.83 -14.61
C ASP A 119 8.45 -4.77 -15.45
N ASN A 120 7.14 -4.90 -15.63
CA ASN A 120 6.32 -3.86 -16.26
C ASN A 120 6.25 -2.58 -15.40
N LEU A 121 6.26 -2.69 -14.08
CA LEU A 121 6.32 -1.54 -13.16
C LEU A 121 7.72 -0.90 -13.17
N LYS A 122 8.80 -1.70 -13.18
CA LYS A 122 10.18 -1.21 -13.33
C LYS A 122 10.37 -0.47 -14.65
N LEU A 123 9.76 -0.97 -15.73
CA LEU A 123 9.79 -0.27 -17.01
C LEU A 123 9.06 1.07 -16.93
N ALA A 124 7.90 1.14 -16.27
CA ALA A 124 7.18 2.40 -16.05
C ALA A 124 8.02 3.40 -15.24
N TRP A 125 8.75 2.92 -14.21
CA TRP A 125 9.72 3.76 -13.48
C TRP A 125 10.75 4.37 -14.42
N VAL A 126 11.42 3.54 -15.22
CA VAL A 126 12.47 4.00 -16.13
C VAL A 126 11.91 5.00 -17.16
N THR A 127 10.73 4.72 -17.71
CA THR A 127 10.08 5.57 -18.71
C THR A 127 9.74 6.96 -18.17
N TRP A 128 9.19 7.04 -16.96
CA TRP A 128 8.62 8.30 -16.42
C TRP A 128 9.48 9.00 -15.37
N HIS A 129 10.43 8.29 -14.77
CA HIS A 129 11.25 8.78 -13.66
C HIS A 129 12.74 8.43 -13.80
N GLY A 130 13.16 7.79 -14.88
CA GLY A 130 14.56 7.45 -15.12
C GLY A 130 15.44 8.71 -15.13
N GLU A 131 16.11 8.97 -14.00
CA GLU A 131 17.01 10.11 -13.81
C GLU A 131 18.28 10.03 -14.68
N ASP A 132 18.56 8.84 -15.22
CA ASP A 132 19.74 8.53 -16.04
C ASP A 132 19.56 8.83 -17.53
N ASN A 133 18.39 9.32 -17.96
CA ASN A 133 18.21 9.85 -19.31
C ASN A 133 18.39 11.39 -19.31
N PRO A 134 19.50 11.93 -19.83
CA PRO A 134 19.77 13.38 -19.81
C PRO A 134 18.65 14.21 -20.47
N ALA A 135 18.05 13.68 -21.54
CA ALA A 135 16.96 14.32 -22.25
C ALA A 135 15.67 14.38 -21.40
N HIS A 136 15.44 13.37 -20.55
CA HIS A 136 14.29 13.33 -19.64
C HIS A 136 14.46 14.34 -18.49
N ARG A 137 15.70 14.53 -18.00
CA ARG A 137 16.04 15.56 -17.00
C ARG A 137 15.80 16.97 -17.54
N GLU A 138 16.18 17.25 -18.79
CA GLU A 138 15.93 18.54 -19.45
C GLU A 138 14.44 18.79 -19.71
N LEU A 139 13.68 17.77 -20.12
CA LEU A 139 12.23 17.87 -20.33
C LEU A 139 11.46 18.11 -19.02
N LEU A 140 11.93 17.54 -17.90
CA LEU A 140 11.33 17.75 -16.58
C LEU A 140 11.90 18.95 -15.81
N ALA A 141 13.04 19.52 -16.22
CA ALA A 141 13.71 20.63 -15.54
C ALA A 141 12.82 21.86 -15.30
N PRO A 142 11.95 22.29 -16.24
CA PRO A 142 11.00 23.39 -16.00
C PRO A 142 9.96 23.07 -14.91
N PHE A 143 9.68 21.79 -14.66
CA PHE A 143 8.63 21.30 -13.76
C PHE A 143 9.17 20.90 -12.38
N LEU A 144 10.47 20.61 -12.27
CA LEU A 144 11.16 20.31 -11.00
C LEU A 144 11.53 21.56 -10.19
N GLY A 145 11.27 22.74 -10.75
CA GLY A 145 11.33 24.01 -10.04
C GLY A 145 12.73 24.62 -10.04
N SER A 146 12.80 25.78 -10.66
CA SER A 146 13.65 26.90 -10.27
C SER A 146 13.36 27.30 -8.81
N ASN A 147 13.74 26.47 -7.83
CA ASN A 147 14.01 26.96 -6.49
C ASN A 147 15.51 26.99 -6.36
N GLY A 148 16.01 28.22 -6.32
CA GLY A 148 17.41 28.54 -6.34
C GLY A 148 18.24 27.61 -5.46
N CYS A 149 19.37 27.23 -6.03
CA CYS A 149 20.63 27.43 -5.35
C CYS A 149 20.61 28.80 -4.64
N ALA A 150 20.06 28.85 -3.43
CA ALA A 150 20.56 29.74 -2.42
C ALA A 150 21.76 28.99 -1.84
N THR A 151 22.92 29.22 -2.45
CA THR A 151 24.17 29.24 -1.71
C THR A 151 23.90 29.91 -0.37
N ALA A 152 23.95 29.15 0.73
CA ALA A 152 24.04 29.76 2.05
C ALA A 152 25.37 30.53 2.07
N PRO A 153 25.36 31.87 2.18
CA PRO A 153 26.60 32.59 2.47
C PRO A 153 26.96 32.25 3.92
N GLY A 154 28.24 31.98 4.14
CA GLY A 154 28.77 31.51 5.41
C GLY A 154 28.30 32.33 6.62
N ILE A 155 27.80 31.63 7.63
CA ILE A 155 27.80 32.07 9.02
C ILE A 155 28.25 30.89 9.86
N LEU A 156 29.55 30.61 9.79
CA LEU A 156 30.34 30.10 10.91
C LEU A 156 31.64 30.90 10.91
N ASP A 157 31.54 32.14 11.36
CA ASP A 157 32.71 32.84 11.90
C ASP A 157 32.42 33.10 13.37
N GLY A 158 33.08 32.29 14.19
CA GLY A 158 32.84 32.19 15.62
C GLY A 158 33.97 31.44 16.28
N ARG A 159 35.06 32.20 16.54
CA ARG A 159 36.25 31.91 17.39
C ARG A 159 37.39 31.22 16.61
N THR A 160 38.66 31.63 16.68
CA THR A 160 39.47 32.22 17.77
C THR A 160 40.79 32.73 17.19
N ASN A 161 41.16 34.00 17.44
CA ASN A 161 42.39 34.47 18.12
C ASN A 161 42.59 35.97 17.90
#